data_AF-A0A9D4BW19-F1
#
_entry.id   AF-A0A9D4BW19-F1
#
_cell.length_a   1.000
_cell.length_b   1.000
_cell.length_c   1.000
_cell.angle_alpha   90.00
_cell.angle_beta   90.00
_cell.angle_gamma   90.00
#
_symmetry.space_group_name_H-M   'P 1'
#
loop_
_entity.id
_entity.type
_entity.pdbx_description
1 polymer ?
#
loop_
_entity_poly.entity_id
_entity_poly.type
_entity_poly.pdbx_seq_one_letter_code
_entity_poly.pdbx_strand_id
1 'polypeptide(L)'
;MCSQVGTDFACTCTSGWLGKTCNITDPCIPSPCSNGTCHKSGSSYTCSCNDGWLGDTCNQADPCISSPCSDGTCYRNGSNYKCSCNE
;
A
#
# COMPACT_ATOMS: atom_id res chain seq x y z
N MET A 1 4.13 -26.40 9.06
CA MET A 1 3.71 -27.81 8.90
C MET A 1 2.97 -27.95 7.59
N CYS A 2 3.21 -28.98 6.78
CA CYS A 2 2.53 -29.14 5.49
C CYS A 2 1.43 -30.18 5.60
N SER A 3 0.22 -29.80 5.16
CA SER A 3 -0.97 -30.63 5.25
C SER A 3 -1.64 -30.72 3.89
N GLN A 4 -2.28 -31.86 3.62
CA GLN A 4 -3.06 -32.04 2.41
C GLN A 4 -4.38 -31.26 2.51
N VAL A 5 -4.72 -30.50 1.47
CA VAL A 5 -5.96 -29.70 1.36
C VAL A 5 -6.70 -30.18 0.12
N GLY A 6 -7.57 -31.18 0.28
CA GLY A 6 -8.25 -31.83 -0.84
C GLY A 6 -7.27 -32.65 -1.69
N THR A 7 -7.26 -32.43 -3.01
CA THR A 7 -6.28 -33.04 -3.94
C THR A 7 -4.96 -32.27 -4.04
N ASP A 8 -4.83 -31.16 -3.33
CA ASP A 8 -3.69 -30.25 -3.36
C ASP A 8 -2.95 -30.28 -2.01
N PHE A 9 -1.76 -29.69 -1.91
CA PHE A 9 -1.03 -29.58 -0.64
C PHE A 9 -0.79 -28.12 -0.27
N ALA A 10 -0.85 -27.80 1.01
CA ALA A 10 -0.55 -26.46 1.51
C ALA A 10 0.23 -26.54 2.83
N CYS A 11 1.25 -25.69 2.95
CA CYS A 11 2.03 -25.53 4.15
C CYS A 11 1.50 -24.37 4.99
N THR A 12 1.33 -24.61 6.29
CA THR A 12 1.17 -23.56 7.28
C THR A 12 2.53 -22.92 7.50
N CYS A 13 2.68 -21.71 6.99
CA CYS A 13 3.90 -20.93 7.07
C CYS A 13 4.02 -20.21 8.41
N THR A 14 5.25 -20.05 8.87
CA THR A 14 5.57 -19.19 10.01
C THR A 14 5.39 -17.72 9.62
N SER A 15 5.23 -16.86 10.62
CA SER A 15 5.10 -15.41 10.42
C SER A 15 6.24 -14.89 9.54
N GLY A 16 5.91 -14.16 8.46
CA GLY A 16 6.90 -13.67 7.50
C GLY A 16 7.12 -14.56 6.27
N TRP A 17 6.41 -15.69 6.14
CA TRP A 17 6.50 -16.56 4.97
C TRP A 17 5.12 -16.85 4.35
N LEU A 18 5.08 -16.98 3.04
CA LEU A 18 3.91 -17.11 2.19
C LEU A 18 4.13 -18.17 1.09
N GLY A 19 3.05 -18.49 0.39
CA GLY A 19 3.02 -19.45 -0.70
C GLY A 19 2.65 -20.87 -0.23
N LYS A 20 2.26 -21.74 -1.16
CA LYS A 20 1.86 -23.13 -0.85
C LYS A 20 2.97 -23.90 -0.12
N THR A 21 4.23 -23.57 -0.38
CA THR A 21 5.43 -24.21 0.18
C THR A 21 6.22 -23.32 1.14
N CYS A 22 5.68 -22.15 1.52
CA CYS A 22 6.41 -21.19 2.37
C CYS A 22 7.75 -20.74 1.77
N ASN A 23 7.82 -20.60 0.45
CA ASN A 23 9.03 -20.21 -0.28
C ASN A 23 9.07 -18.71 -0.64
N ILE A 24 8.01 -17.97 -0.31
CA ILE A 24 7.89 -16.53 -0.59
C ILE A 24 7.99 -15.79 0.75
N THR A 25 8.85 -14.79 0.86
CA THR A 25 8.89 -13.93 2.06
C THR A 25 7.70 -12.98 2.05
N ASP A 26 7.04 -12.77 3.19
CA ASP A 26 5.94 -11.82 3.30
C ASP A 26 6.46 -10.39 3.08
N PRO A 27 6.11 -9.74 1.97
CA PRO A 27 6.64 -8.43 1.64
C PRO A 27 6.00 -7.32 2.50
N CYS A 28 4.98 -7.65 3.29
CA CYS A 28 4.36 -6.76 4.26
C CYS A 28 4.96 -6.88 5.67
N ILE A 29 6.07 -7.61 5.86
CA ILE A 29 6.70 -7.81 7.18
C ILE A 29 8.20 -7.46 7.13
N PRO A 30 8.65 -6.40 7.84
CA PRO A 30 7.83 -5.41 8.54
C PRO A 30 6.99 -4.57 7.57
N SER A 31 5.89 -3.96 8.04
CA SER A 31 4.96 -3.23 7.16
C SER A 31 5.69 -2.11 6.40
N PRO A 32 5.76 -2.18 5.06
CA PRO A 32 6.38 -1.12 4.27
C PRO A 32 5.49 0.12 4.17
N CYS A 33 4.18 -0.04 4.36
CA CYS A 33 3.21 1.06 4.32
C CYS A 33 3.21 1.78 5.67
N SER A 34 3.50 3.09 5.66
CA SER A 34 3.52 3.93 6.86
C SER A 34 2.11 4.29 7.31
N ASN A 35 1.31 4.88 6.43
CA ASN A 35 -0.07 5.31 6.70
C ASN A 35 -1.05 4.67 5.72
N GLY A 36 -1.02 3.34 5.65
CA GLY A 36 -1.87 2.60 4.73
C GLY A 36 -1.92 1.12 5.04
N THR A 37 -2.74 0.41 4.28
CA THR A 37 -2.88 -1.05 4.36
C THR A 37 -1.95 -1.71 3.36
N CYS A 38 -1.13 -2.65 3.81
CA CYS A 38 -0.27 -3.43 2.93
C CYS A 38 -1.03 -4.61 2.31
N HIS A 39 -1.02 -4.68 0.99
CA HIS A 39 -1.60 -5.76 0.20
C HIS A 39 -0.50 -6.56 -0.47
N LYS A 40 -0.48 -7.86 -0.17
CA LYS A 40 0.47 -8.82 -0.73
C LYS A 40 0.08 -9.14 -2.17
N SER A 41 1.04 -9.08 -3.08
CA SER A 41 0.88 -9.40 -4.50
C SER A 41 1.99 -10.37 -4.91
N GLY A 42 1.80 -11.65 -4.57
CA GLY A 42 2.82 -12.68 -4.77
C GLY A 42 4.09 -12.40 -3.97
N SER A 43 5.20 -12.19 -4.68
CA SER A 43 6.51 -11.81 -4.10
C SER A 43 6.68 -10.30 -3.90
N SER A 44 5.68 -9.49 -4.27
CA SER A 44 5.69 -8.03 -4.13
C SER A 44 4.58 -7.55 -3.20
N TYR A 45 4.59 -6.27 -2.84
CA TYR A 45 3.54 -5.61 -2.07
C TYR A 45 3.01 -4.38 -2.79
N THR A 46 1.82 -3.96 -2.39
CA THR A 46 1.21 -2.69 -2.78
C THR A 46 0.58 -2.05 -1.55
N CYS A 47 0.70 -0.74 -1.40
CA CYS A 47 0.10 -0.01 -0.29
C CYS A 47 -1.18 0.70 -0.74
N SER A 48 -2.27 0.46 -0.02
CA SER A 48 -3.49 1.27 -0.13
C SER A 48 -3.43 2.35 0.93
N CYS A 49 -3.13 3.57 0.53
CA CYS A 49 -2.96 4.69 1.46
C CYS A 49 -4.29 5.12 2.07
N ASN A 50 -4.23 5.47 3.36
CA ASN A 50 -5.35 6.11 4.04
C ASN A 50 -5.61 7.49 3.44
N ASP A 51 -6.80 8.02 3.69
CA ASP A 51 -7.19 9.34 3.23
C ASP A 51 -6.17 10.40 3.70
N GLY A 52 -5.75 11.29 2.79
CA GLY A 52 -4.69 12.27 3.06
C GLY A 52 -3.26 11.74 3.01
N TRP A 53 -3.00 10.50 2.55
CA TRP A 53 -1.65 9.98 2.35
C TRP A 53 -1.43 9.45 0.92
N LEU A 54 -0.19 9.60 0.45
CA LEU A 54 0.27 9.35 -0.91
C LEU A 54 1.65 8.69 -0.92
N GLY A 55 2.07 8.28 -2.12
CA GLY A 55 3.33 7.60 -2.38
C GLY A 55 3.22 6.08 -2.26
N ASP A 56 4.20 5.36 -2.80
CA ASP A 56 4.20 3.89 -2.84
C ASP A 56 4.14 3.23 -1.45
N THR A 57 4.59 3.96 -0.42
CA THR A 57 4.61 3.53 0.98
C THR A 57 3.72 4.37 1.88
N CYS A 58 2.86 5.24 1.33
CA CYS A 58 1.96 6.10 2.10
C CYS A 58 2.70 6.96 3.15
N ASN A 59 3.86 7.47 2.77
CA ASN A 59 4.73 8.29 3.61
C ASN A 59 4.64 9.78 3.29
N GLN A 60 3.91 10.16 2.23
CA GLN A 60 3.71 11.56 1.83
C GLN A 60 2.29 11.98 2.23
N ALA A 61 2.14 13.12 2.90
CA ALA A 61 0.81 13.68 3.12
C ALA A 61 0.27 14.27 1.81
N ASP A 62 -1.02 14.11 1.54
CA ASP A 62 -1.67 14.70 0.37
C ASP A 62 -1.70 16.22 0.54
N PRO A 63 -0.99 16.99 -0.31
CA PRO A 63 -0.91 18.43 -0.15
C PRO A 63 -2.24 19.13 -0.45
N CYS A 64 -3.19 18.45 -1.11
CA CYS A 64 -4.52 18.99 -1.38
C CYS A 64 -5.53 18.71 -0.26
N ILE A 65 -5.23 17.85 0.73
CA ILE A 65 -6.18 17.47 1.79
C ILE A 65 -6.62 18.67 2.64
N SER A 66 -5.71 19.62 2.85
CA SER A 66 -5.97 20.83 3.61
C SER A 66 -6.68 21.91 2.80
N SER A 67 -7.08 21.62 1.56
CA SER A 67 -7.68 22.57 0.62
C SER A 67 -6.90 23.89 0.57
N PRO A 68 -5.60 23.85 0.20
CA PRO A 68 -4.74 25.04 0.24
C PRO A 68 -5.12 26.10 -0.81
N CYS A 69 -5.96 25.75 -1.79
CA CYS A 69 -6.43 26.66 -2.83
C CYS A 69 -7.70 27.39 -2.34
N SER A 70 -7.64 28.71 -2.23
CA SER A 70 -8.78 29.51 -1.74
C SER A 70 -9.99 29.48 -2.68
N ASP A 71 -9.76 29.71 -3.98
CA ASP A 71 -10.82 29.74 -5.01
C ASP A 71 -10.31 29.05 -6.29
N GLY A 72 -10.20 27.74 -6.24
CA GLY A 72 -9.66 26.94 -7.34
C GLY A 72 -9.56 25.45 -7.03
N THR A 73 -9.37 24.66 -8.07
CA THR A 73 -9.21 23.21 -7.94
C THR A 73 -7.76 22.88 -7.61
N CYS A 74 -7.54 22.14 -6.53
CA CYS A 74 -6.22 21.64 -6.15
C CYS A 74 -5.87 20.38 -6.96
N TYR A 75 -4.71 20.40 -7.61
CA TYR A 75 -4.15 19.27 -8.34
C TYR A 75 -2.85 18.82 -7.70
N ARG A 76 -2.74 17.51 -7.49
CA ARG A 76 -1.51 16.89 -7.00
C ARG A 76 -0.41 17.01 -8.07
N ASN A 77 0.77 17.50 -7.67
CA ASN A 77 1.95 17.60 -8.51
C ASN A 77 3.15 16.96 -7.80
N GLY A 78 3.16 15.62 -7.77
CA GLY A 78 4.13 14.85 -7.00
C GLY A 78 3.99 15.14 -5.50
N SER A 79 5.07 15.58 -4.86
CA SER A 79 5.07 15.98 -3.43
C SER A 79 4.60 17.42 -3.18
N ASN A 80 4.12 18.12 -4.21
CA ASN A 80 3.57 19.48 -4.11
C ASN A 80 2.13 19.54 -4.65
N TYR A 81 1.47 20.67 -4.48
CA TYR A 81 0.16 20.95 -5.06
C TYR A 81 0.22 22.10 -6.06
N LYS A 82 -0.69 22.08 -7.02
CA LYS A 82 -0.93 23.18 -7.96
C LYS A 82 -2.39 23.57 -7.90
N CYS A 83 -2.66 24.85 -7.69
CA CYS A 83 -4.02 25.39 -7.82
C CYS A 83 -4.29 25.79 -9.27
N SER A 84 -5.44 25.40 -9.80
CA SER A 84 -5.98 25.99 -11.02
C SER A 84 -7.20 26.81 -10.64
N CYS A 85 -7.16 28.12 -10.90
CA CYS A 85 -8.34 28.95 -10.81
C CYS A 85 -9.30 28.58 -11.96
N ASN A 86 -10.61 28.54 -11.68
CA ASN A 86 -11.61 28.47 -12.73
C ASN A 86 -11.93 29.94 -13.09
N GLU A 87 -11.67 30.34 -14.34
CA GLU A 87 -11.98 31.69 -14.85
C GLU A 87 -13.49 31.95 -14.97
#